data_AF-A0A7S4I7C0-F1
#
_entry.id   AF-A0A7S4I7C0-F1
#
_cell.length_a   1.000
_cell.length_b   1.000
_cell.length_c   1.000
_cell.angle_alpha   90.00
_cell.angle_beta   90.00
_cell.angle_gamma   90.00
#
_symmetry.space_group_name_H-M   'P 1'
#
loop_
_entity.id
_entity.type
_entity.pdbx_description
1 polymer ?
#
loop_
_entity_poly.entity_id
_entity_poly.type
_entity_poly.pdbx_seq_one_letter_code
_entity_poly.pdbx_strand_id
1 'polypeptide(L)'
;MNVVIFYLQCIGFVPNLQCPRLMRDHCLKPEKRSNSIDGLNTGFVYSRAVNNASVWNLPTKLSRLSSTALLSGFFVFYVKVFPHYSAVVSIRLGRCALLKTTFESARWWRLAIEDPFEIYSSHRPHDLGMHLEERGHKLVMDCLKRGMHVTTSVMCSLDPKHGMQGITKIGKLLVAQNEVHQQKGREQQGRKKVAELSDESFPSKMHYYNHKECDVSDQRSHRPSSEMKYGQGRQSLQKSEGMMPTASNKESSQDETGGHVMRHKQQRGPRSNKHKKSVPPKKQASRQGQGKVNV
;
A
#
# COMPACT_ATOMS: atom_id res chain seq x y z
N MET A 1 5.82 1.12 2.77
CA MET A 1 6.11 1.85 1.51
C MET A 1 4.85 2.14 0.69
N ASN A 2 4.00 1.16 0.36
CA ASN A 2 2.83 1.36 -0.53
C ASN A 2 1.87 2.48 -0.11
N VAL A 3 1.61 2.64 1.20
CA VAL A 3 0.75 3.73 1.71
C VAL A 3 1.31 5.13 1.42
N VAL A 4 2.64 5.30 1.43
CA VAL A 4 3.27 6.59 1.13
C VAL A 4 3.17 6.88 -0.36
N ILE A 5 3.50 5.90 -1.20
CA ILE A 5 3.41 6.03 -2.67
C ILE A 5 1.97 6.34 -3.09
N PHE A 6 1.00 5.61 -2.54
CA PHE A 6 -0.42 5.82 -2.83
C PHE A 6 -0.88 7.23 -2.47
N TYR A 7 -0.50 7.73 -1.28
CA TYR A 7 -0.79 9.11 -0.89
C TYR A 7 -0.20 10.10 -1.91
N LEU A 8 1.07 9.94 -2.28
CA LEU A 8 1.73 10.82 -3.25
C LEU A 8 1.07 10.76 -4.64
N GLN A 9 0.57 9.59 -5.06
CA GLN A 9 -0.19 9.44 -6.31
C GLN A 9 -1.55 10.14 -6.23
N CYS A 10 -2.27 9.99 -5.12
CA CYS A 10 -3.58 10.63 -4.90
C CYS A 10 -3.51 12.17 -4.95
N ILE A 11 -2.40 12.76 -4.47
CA ILE A 11 -2.19 14.22 -4.59
C ILE A 11 -1.56 14.64 -5.92
N GLY A 12 -1.19 13.69 -6.79
CA GLY A 12 -0.54 13.95 -8.07
C GLY A 12 0.93 14.36 -7.97
N PHE A 13 1.60 14.05 -6.85
CA PHE A 13 3.01 14.34 -6.63
C PHE A 13 3.94 13.32 -7.32
N VAL A 14 3.47 12.09 -7.52
CA VAL A 14 4.17 11.09 -8.35
C VAL A 14 3.19 10.47 -9.34
N PRO A 15 3.64 10.06 -10.54
CA PRO A 15 2.78 9.37 -11.49
C PRO A 15 2.45 7.95 -11.04
N ASN A 16 1.34 7.42 -11.56
CA ASN A 16 1.06 6.00 -11.50
C ASN A 16 1.74 5.30 -12.70
N LEU A 17 2.82 4.58 -12.42
CA LEU A 17 3.63 3.90 -13.43
C LEU A 17 2.95 2.67 -14.06
N GLN A 18 1.86 2.17 -13.46
CA GLN A 18 1.00 1.11 -14.01
C GLN A 18 -0.28 1.67 -14.66
N CYS A 19 -0.37 2.99 -14.86
CA CYS A 19 -1.50 3.61 -15.52
C CYS A 19 -1.58 3.14 -16.99
N PRO A 20 -2.72 2.56 -17.45
CA PRO A 20 -2.83 2.06 -18.82
C PRO A 20 -2.60 3.13 -19.89
N ARG A 21 -2.96 4.38 -19.60
CA ARG A 21 -2.70 5.51 -20.51
C ARG A 21 -1.19 5.75 -20.64
N LEU A 22 -0.49 5.87 -19.51
CA LEU A 22 0.95 6.09 -19.51
C LEU A 22 1.69 4.93 -20.21
N MET A 23 1.28 3.68 -19.97
CA MET A 23 1.86 2.52 -20.66
C MET A 23 1.68 2.58 -22.18
N ARG A 24 0.48 2.94 -22.66
CA ARG A 24 0.22 3.11 -24.11
C ARG A 24 1.06 4.22 -24.72
N ASP A 25 1.19 5.35 -24.02
CA ASP A 25 1.97 6.51 -24.45
C ASP A 25 3.47 6.15 -24.61
N HIS A 26 3.93 5.08 -23.94
CA HIS A 26 5.29 4.53 -24.03
C HIS A 26 5.39 3.23 -24.86
N CYS A 27 4.37 2.92 -25.67
CA CYS A 27 4.31 1.70 -26.49
C CYS A 27 4.47 0.38 -25.70
N LEU A 28 4.26 0.42 -24.38
CA LEU A 28 4.26 -0.76 -23.54
C LEU A 28 2.88 -1.41 -23.66
N LYS A 29 2.83 -2.55 -24.35
CA LYS A 29 1.65 -3.39 -24.41
C LYS A 29 1.58 -4.20 -23.10
N PRO A 30 0.62 -3.95 -22.20
CA PRO A 30 0.52 -4.66 -20.92
C PRO A 30 0.27 -6.17 -21.11
N GLU A 31 -0.20 -6.59 -22.28
CA GLU A 31 -0.51 -7.98 -22.62
C GLU A 31 0.67 -8.77 -23.21
N LYS A 32 1.84 -8.14 -23.40
CA LYS A 32 3.03 -8.88 -23.85
C LYS A 32 3.46 -9.87 -22.75
N ARG A 33 3.64 -11.15 -23.13
CA ARG A 33 4.14 -12.22 -22.23
C ARG A 33 5.43 -11.85 -21.49
N SER A 34 6.28 -11.00 -22.08
CA SER A 34 7.52 -10.51 -21.45
C SER A 34 7.29 -9.72 -20.16
N ASN A 35 6.07 -9.21 -19.95
CA ASN A 35 5.67 -8.43 -18.78
C ASN A 35 4.83 -9.27 -17.82
N SER A 36 5.00 -10.60 -17.83
CA SER A 36 4.30 -11.49 -16.92
C SER A 36 5.25 -12.42 -16.19
N ILE A 37 5.03 -12.58 -14.89
CA ILE A 37 5.74 -13.54 -14.02
C ILE A 37 4.64 -14.35 -13.35
N ASP A 38 4.67 -15.68 -13.52
CA ASP A 38 3.67 -16.60 -12.97
C ASP A 38 2.22 -16.22 -13.31
N GLY A 39 2.00 -15.70 -14.52
CA GLY A 39 0.69 -15.25 -14.99
C GLY A 39 0.20 -13.93 -14.38
N LEU A 40 1.00 -13.27 -13.52
CA LEU A 40 0.74 -11.92 -13.01
C LEU A 40 1.27 -10.89 -14.00
N ASN A 41 0.49 -9.84 -14.27
CA ASN A 41 0.95 -8.72 -15.09
C ASN A 41 1.88 -7.81 -14.27
N THR A 42 3.17 -7.86 -14.58
CA THR A 42 4.22 -7.07 -13.92
C THR A 42 4.67 -5.87 -14.76
N GLY A 43 3.93 -5.52 -15.80
CA GLY A 43 4.24 -4.37 -16.65
C GLY A 43 4.10 -3.03 -15.94
N PHE A 44 5.11 -2.18 -16.05
CA PHE A 44 5.09 -0.78 -15.61
C PHE A 44 6.01 0.07 -16.49
N VAL A 45 5.81 1.39 -16.44
CA VAL A 45 6.70 2.34 -17.14
C VAL A 45 7.88 2.71 -16.25
N TYR A 46 9.10 2.56 -16.76
CA TYR A 46 10.30 2.99 -16.04
C TYR A 46 10.36 4.52 -15.90
N SER A 47 10.84 5.00 -14.75
CA SER A 47 10.99 6.44 -14.46
C SER A 47 11.78 7.20 -15.53
N ARG A 48 12.86 6.60 -16.07
CA ARG A 48 13.64 7.21 -17.17
C ARG A 48 12.78 7.49 -18.41
N ALA A 49 11.91 6.56 -18.79
CA ALA A 49 11.04 6.73 -19.94
C ALA A 49 10.06 7.89 -19.69
N VAL A 50 9.45 7.95 -18.50
CA VAL A 50 8.52 9.01 -18.10
C VAL A 50 9.19 10.39 -18.17
N ASN A 51 10.41 10.52 -17.64
CA ASN A 51 11.14 11.78 -17.62
C ASN A 51 11.59 12.22 -19.02
N ASN A 52 12.09 11.28 -19.83
CA ASN A 52 12.62 11.61 -21.16
C ASN A 52 11.53 12.05 -22.14
N ALA A 53 10.33 11.47 -22.04
CA ALA A 53 9.26 11.77 -22.97
C ALA A 53 8.44 13.02 -22.61
N SER A 54 8.73 13.68 -21.47
CA SER A 54 7.94 14.82 -20.96
C SER A 54 6.42 14.55 -20.86
N VAL A 55 6.03 13.26 -20.79
CA VAL A 55 4.63 12.80 -20.76
C VAL A 55 3.99 13.10 -19.40
N TRP A 56 4.80 13.22 -18.35
CA TRP A 56 4.36 13.63 -17.03
C TRP A 56 5.25 14.74 -16.49
N ASN A 57 4.62 15.77 -15.96
CA ASN A 57 5.29 16.87 -15.26
C ASN A 57 4.67 17.03 -13.88
N LEU A 58 5.51 17.23 -12.86
CA LEU A 58 5.04 17.59 -11.53
C LEU A 58 4.31 18.94 -11.61
N PRO A 59 3.03 19.03 -11.22
CA PRO A 59 2.32 20.30 -11.23
C PRO A 59 3.08 21.37 -10.45
N THR A 60 3.22 22.58 -11.01
CA THR A 60 3.98 23.70 -10.41
C THR A 60 3.52 24.06 -8.99
N LYS A 61 2.23 23.81 -8.69
CA LYS A 61 1.67 24.02 -7.34
C LYS A 61 2.23 23.04 -6.31
N LEU A 62 2.60 21.83 -6.74
CA LEU A 62 3.12 20.75 -5.90
C LEU A 62 4.65 20.80 -5.78
N SER A 63 5.37 21.30 -6.79
CA SER A 63 6.83 21.42 -6.75
C SER A 63 7.36 22.35 -5.65
N ARG A 64 6.49 23.22 -5.11
CA ARG A 64 6.80 24.13 -4.00
C ARG A 64 6.54 23.54 -2.62
N LEU A 65 6.02 22.31 -2.53
CA LEU A 65 5.74 21.68 -1.25
C LEU A 65 7.04 21.18 -0.60
N SER A 66 7.25 21.56 0.66
CA SER A 66 8.34 21.01 1.45
C SER A 66 8.05 19.57 1.90
N SER A 67 9.09 18.82 2.24
CA SER A 67 8.94 17.47 2.83
C SER A 67 8.09 17.49 4.09
N THR A 68 8.18 18.54 4.91
CA THR A 68 7.36 18.72 6.11
C THR A 68 5.88 18.88 5.76
N ALA A 69 5.55 19.65 4.71
CA ALA A 69 4.17 19.80 4.24
C ALA A 69 3.62 18.48 3.67
N LEU A 70 4.44 17.72 2.92
CA LEU A 70 4.07 16.40 2.43
C LEU A 70 3.82 15.40 3.56
N LEU A 71 4.68 15.40 4.58
CA LEU A 71 4.54 14.54 5.77
C LEU A 71 3.30 14.91 6.59
N SER A 72 3.04 16.20 6.82
CA SER A 72 1.83 16.67 7.47
C SER A 72 0.58 16.24 6.69
N GLY A 73 0.58 16.45 5.37
CA GLY A 73 -0.49 16.02 4.48
C GLY A 73 -0.72 14.51 4.48
N PHE A 74 0.33 13.69 4.61
CA PHE A 74 0.22 12.23 4.74
C PHE A 74 -0.58 11.83 5.98
N PHE A 75 -0.27 12.43 7.13
CA PHE A 75 -1.01 12.16 8.36
C PHE A 75 -2.47 12.62 8.26
N VAL A 76 -2.71 13.82 7.74
CA VAL A 76 -4.07 14.34 7.52
C VAL A 76 -4.85 13.44 6.58
N PHE A 77 -4.24 12.99 5.48
CA PHE A 77 -4.88 12.11 4.51
C PHE A 77 -5.38 10.83 5.15
N TYR A 78 -4.53 10.08 5.85
CA TYR A 78 -4.92 8.80 6.43
C TYR A 78 -5.82 8.90 7.67
N VAL A 79 -5.81 10.04 8.38
CA VAL A 79 -6.66 10.24 9.57
C VAL A 79 -8.04 10.81 9.21
N LYS A 80 -8.13 11.67 8.18
CA LYS A 80 -9.33 12.46 7.90
C LYS A 80 -9.95 12.25 6.52
N VAL A 81 -9.16 11.87 5.53
CA VAL A 81 -9.59 11.95 4.12
C VAL A 81 -9.76 10.57 3.47
N PHE A 82 -8.83 9.66 3.71
CA PHE A 82 -8.88 8.32 3.14
C PHE A 82 -10.10 7.57 3.70
N PRO A 83 -11.01 7.06 2.85
CA PRO A 83 -12.22 6.39 3.29
C PRO A 83 -11.90 4.96 3.72
N HIS A 84 -11.27 4.83 4.89
CA HIS A 84 -10.69 3.58 5.37
C HIS A 84 -11.70 2.46 5.54
N TYR A 85 -12.99 2.74 5.75
CA TYR A 85 -14.01 1.70 5.88
C TYR A 85 -14.40 1.04 4.55
N SER A 86 -14.24 1.73 3.42
CA SER A 86 -14.77 1.29 2.13
C SER A 86 -13.71 1.12 1.04
N ALA A 87 -12.56 1.78 1.11
CA ALA A 87 -11.54 1.74 0.07
C ALA A 87 -10.28 0.94 0.45
N VAL A 88 -9.62 0.44 -0.59
CA VAL A 88 -8.31 -0.22 -0.54
C VAL A 88 -7.24 0.75 -1.03
N VAL A 89 -6.08 0.73 -0.35
CA VAL A 89 -4.86 1.41 -0.83
C VAL A 89 -4.33 0.62 -2.03
N SER A 90 -4.42 1.19 -3.23
CA SER A 90 -3.97 0.56 -4.47
C SER A 90 -3.06 1.49 -5.26
N ILE A 91 -1.74 1.24 -5.22
CA ILE A 91 -0.76 2.03 -5.97
C ILE A 91 -0.87 1.83 -7.49
N ARG A 92 -1.39 0.66 -7.90
CA ARG A 92 -1.68 0.32 -9.30
C ARG A 92 -2.79 1.19 -9.87
N LEU A 93 -3.77 1.58 -9.06
CA LEU A 93 -4.82 2.51 -9.48
C LEU A 93 -4.43 3.96 -9.20
N GLY A 94 -3.68 4.22 -8.13
CA GLY A 94 -3.24 5.56 -7.72
C GLY A 94 -4.40 6.47 -7.28
N ARG A 95 -5.54 5.88 -6.90
CA ARG A 95 -6.77 6.57 -6.48
C ARG A 95 -7.66 5.66 -5.63
N CYS A 96 -8.58 6.25 -4.88
CA CYS A 96 -9.57 5.55 -4.04
C CYS A 96 -10.72 4.93 -4.86
N ALA A 97 -10.40 4.08 -5.84
CA ALA A 97 -11.38 3.45 -6.73
C ALA A 97 -11.66 1.98 -6.41
N LEU A 98 -10.79 1.31 -5.65
CA LEU A 98 -10.95 -0.09 -5.31
C LEU A 98 -11.70 -0.25 -3.98
N LEU A 99 -12.81 -0.98 -4.01
CA LEU A 99 -13.62 -1.25 -2.83
C LEU A 99 -13.03 -2.39 -2.02
N LYS A 100 -13.13 -2.31 -0.69
CA LYS A 100 -12.67 -3.38 0.20
C LYS A 100 -13.35 -4.71 -0.01
N THR A 101 -14.58 -4.70 -0.50
CA THR A 101 -15.37 -5.91 -0.77
C THR A 101 -14.76 -6.77 -1.88
N THR A 102 -13.76 -6.28 -2.63
CA THR A 102 -13.04 -7.09 -3.62
C THR A 102 -12.03 -8.07 -3.00
N PHE A 103 -11.75 -7.97 -1.70
CA PHE A 103 -10.84 -8.87 -0.99
C PHE A 103 -11.58 -9.59 0.15
N GLU A 104 -11.59 -10.92 0.13
CA GLU A 104 -12.21 -11.73 1.19
C GLU A 104 -11.49 -11.58 2.55
N SER A 105 -10.17 -11.35 2.51
CA SER A 105 -9.32 -11.14 3.68
C SER A 105 -9.45 -9.74 4.28
N ALA A 106 -10.06 -8.79 3.55
CA ALA A 106 -10.23 -7.44 4.05
C ALA A 106 -11.18 -7.40 5.24
N ARG A 107 -10.90 -6.48 6.15
CA ARG A 107 -11.74 -6.21 7.33
C ARG A 107 -12.12 -4.74 7.33
N TRP A 108 -13.37 -4.45 7.68
CA TRP A 108 -13.89 -3.09 7.77
C TRP A 108 -13.09 -2.21 8.73
N TRP A 109 -12.67 -2.76 9.88
CA TRP A 109 -11.90 -2.05 10.91
C TRP A 109 -10.42 -1.82 10.58
N ARG A 110 -9.87 -2.41 9.51
CA ARG A 110 -8.42 -2.38 9.22
C ARG A 110 -8.10 -1.66 7.92
N LEU A 111 -6.93 -1.07 7.77
CA LEU A 111 -6.45 -0.67 6.44
C LEU A 111 -6.26 -1.91 5.54
N ALA A 112 -6.84 -1.88 4.34
CA ALA A 112 -6.59 -2.88 3.30
C ALA A 112 -5.64 -2.29 2.26
N ILE A 113 -4.63 -3.06 1.86
CA ILE A 113 -3.55 -2.60 0.97
C ILE A 113 -3.38 -3.65 -0.13
N GLU A 114 -3.76 -3.33 -1.35
CA GLU A 114 -3.56 -4.18 -2.52
C GLU A 114 -2.06 -4.23 -2.87
N ASP A 115 -1.55 -5.44 -3.12
CA ASP A 115 -0.26 -5.62 -3.79
C ASP A 115 -0.33 -5.16 -5.26
N PRO A 116 0.66 -4.42 -5.79
CA PRO A 116 0.63 -3.90 -7.16
C PRO A 116 0.51 -4.96 -8.27
N PHE A 117 0.85 -6.23 -8.00
CA PHE A 117 0.86 -7.31 -8.99
C PHE A 117 -0.08 -8.46 -8.60
N GLU A 118 -0.16 -8.80 -7.31
CA GLU A 118 -1.11 -9.79 -6.75
C GLU A 118 -2.50 -9.16 -6.50
N ILE A 119 -3.12 -8.67 -7.57
CA ILE A 119 -4.34 -7.85 -7.52
C ILE A 119 -5.61 -8.65 -7.27
N TYR A 120 -6.74 -7.98 -7.02
CA TYR A 120 -8.03 -8.63 -6.72
C TYR A 120 -8.51 -9.65 -7.78
N SER A 121 -8.11 -9.47 -9.05
CA SER A 121 -8.47 -10.37 -10.16
C SER A 121 -7.36 -11.36 -10.51
N SER A 122 -6.27 -11.41 -9.75
CA SER A 122 -5.21 -12.40 -9.93
C SER A 122 -5.64 -13.75 -9.38
N HIS A 123 -4.91 -14.82 -9.73
CA HIS A 123 -5.13 -16.15 -9.18
C HIS A 123 -4.80 -16.23 -7.68
N ARG A 124 -4.05 -15.24 -7.15
CA ARG A 124 -3.67 -15.13 -5.74
C ARG A 124 -3.76 -13.69 -5.26
N PRO A 125 -4.96 -13.15 -5.01
CA PRO A 125 -5.13 -11.79 -4.50
C PRO A 125 -4.47 -11.61 -3.12
N HIS A 126 -3.73 -10.52 -2.94
CA HIS A 126 -2.99 -10.28 -1.71
C HIS A 126 -3.33 -8.92 -1.09
N ASP A 127 -3.92 -8.96 0.12
CA ASP A 127 -4.04 -7.80 1.02
C ASP A 127 -2.81 -7.77 1.93
N LEU A 128 -1.88 -6.85 1.69
CA LEU A 128 -0.67 -6.69 2.52
C LEU A 128 -1.00 -6.24 3.96
N GLY A 129 -2.22 -5.77 4.21
CA GLY A 129 -2.73 -5.50 5.55
C GLY A 129 -3.13 -6.77 6.31
N MET A 130 -3.17 -7.95 5.68
CA MET A 130 -3.87 -9.13 6.20
C MET A 130 -3.40 -9.65 7.56
N HIS A 131 -2.15 -9.40 7.92
CA HIS A 131 -1.55 -9.84 9.16
C HIS A 131 -1.75 -8.88 10.34
N LEU A 132 -2.26 -7.68 10.11
CA LEU A 132 -2.44 -6.69 11.16
C LEU A 132 -3.71 -7.00 11.97
N GLU A 133 -3.53 -7.28 13.26
CA GLU A 133 -4.59 -7.49 14.24
C GLU A 133 -5.31 -6.18 14.60
N GLU A 134 -6.51 -6.28 15.18
CA GLU A 134 -7.31 -5.11 15.57
C GLU A 134 -6.58 -4.21 16.56
N ARG A 135 -5.94 -4.80 17.59
CA ARG A 135 -5.11 -4.05 18.55
C ARG A 135 -3.95 -3.33 17.84
N GLY A 136 -3.27 -4.02 16.92
CA GLY A 136 -2.19 -3.45 16.14
C GLY A 136 -2.67 -2.28 15.27
N HIS A 137 -3.82 -2.45 14.61
CA HIS A 137 -4.42 -1.40 13.80
C HIS A 137 -4.78 -0.17 14.63
N LYS A 138 -5.39 -0.36 15.81
CA LYS A 138 -5.69 0.75 16.73
C LYS A 138 -4.43 1.53 17.09
N LEU A 139 -3.34 0.85 17.42
CA LEU A 139 -2.06 1.49 17.72
C LEU A 139 -1.52 2.30 16.53
N VAL A 140 -1.59 1.74 15.31
CA VAL A 140 -1.19 2.46 14.09
C VAL A 140 -2.04 3.73 13.90
N MET A 141 -3.35 3.64 14.04
CA MET A 141 -4.24 4.80 13.89
C MET A 141 -4.00 5.86 14.96
N ASP A 142 -3.72 5.44 16.20
CA ASP A 142 -3.39 6.38 17.28
C ASP A 142 -2.04 7.07 17.05
N CYS A 143 -1.04 6.34 16.50
CA CYS A 143 0.22 6.94 16.05
C CYS A 143 0.01 7.95 14.92
N LEU A 144 -0.82 7.63 13.93
CA LEU A 144 -1.15 8.55 12.82
C LEU A 144 -1.83 9.81 13.33
N LYS A 145 -2.78 9.69 14.28
CA LYS A 145 -3.44 10.85 14.92
C LYS A 145 -2.45 11.72 15.69
N ARG A 146 -1.53 11.12 16.47
CA ARG A 146 -0.49 11.88 17.18
C ARG A 146 0.45 12.59 16.20
N GLY A 147 0.88 11.89 15.14
CA GLY A 147 1.70 12.47 14.07
C GLY A 147 1.00 13.65 13.38
N MET A 148 -0.29 13.52 13.08
CA MET A 148 -1.12 14.61 12.56
C MET A 148 -1.12 15.82 13.49
N HIS A 149 -1.36 15.61 14.79
CA HIS A 149 -1.40 16.69 15.78
C HIS A 149 -0.07 17.43 15.88
N VAL A 150 1.04 16.69 16.04
CA VAL A 150 2.39 17.26 16.15
C VAL A 150 2.76 18.02 14.89
N THR A 151 2.60 17.41 13.71
CA THR A 151 2.97 18.06 12.44
C THR A 151 2.10 19.27 12.13
N THR A 152 0.79 19.24 12.46
CA THR A 152 -0.09 20.40 12.31
C THR A 152 0.34 21.53 13.24
N SER A 153 0.66 21.22 14.50
CA SER A 153 1.15 22.20 15.46
C SER A 153 2.43 22.88 14.97
N VAL A 154 3.43 22.09 14.54
CA VAL A 154 4.68 22.59 13.97
C VAL A 154 4.44 23.47 12.74
N MET A 155 3.58 23.03 11.81
CA MET A 155 3.25 23.81 10.61
C MET A 155 2.58 25.15 10.95
N CYS A 156 1.70 25.17 11.96
CA CYS A 156 1.08 26.40 12.45
C CYS A 156 2.08 27.33 13.13
N SER A 157 3.08 26.80 13.84
CA SER A 157 4.12 27.60 14.50
C SER A 157 5.13 28.20 13.51
N LEU A 158 5.52 27.44 12.47
CA LEU A 158 6.51 27.89 11.49
C LEU A 158 5.99 28.97 10.55
N ASP A 159 4.71 28.87 10.17
CA ASP A 159 4.07 29.88 9.35
C ASP A 159 2.56 29.88 9.63
N PRO A 160 2.07 30.69 10.57
CA PRO A 160 0.65 30.73 10.91
C PRO A 160 -0.25 31.05 9.71
N LYS A 161 0.26 31.82 8.72
CA LYS A 161 -0.51 32.24 7.56
C LYS A 161 -0.49 31.20 6.44
N HIS A 162 0.65 30.53 6.19
CA HIS A 162 0.77 29.55 5.09
C HIS A 162 0.67 28.09 5.52
N GLY A 163 0.94 27.76 6.79
CA GLY A 163 0.86 26.39 7.32
C GLY A 163 -0.55 25.82 7.20
N MET A 164 -1.55 26.59 7.65
CA MET A 164 -2.97 26.23 7.51
C MET A 164 -3.44 26.25 6.05
N GLN A 165 -2.91 27.17 5.22
CA GLN A 165 -3.22 27.18 3.79
C GLN A 165 -2.64 25.96 3.07
N GLY A 166 -1.45 25.49 3.44
CA GLY A 166 -0.82 24.30 2.87
C GLY A 166 -1.66 23.05 3.17
N ILE A 167 -2.05 22.86 4.43
CA ILE A 167 -2.92 21.75 4.86
C ILE A 167 -4.28 21.83 4.15
N THR A 168 -4.88 23.01 4.08
CA THR A 168 -6.17 23.23 3.40
C THR A 168 -6.06 22.97 1.89
N LYS A 169 -4.97 23.40 1.24
CA LYS A 169 -4.73 23.15 -0.18
C LYS A 169 -4.56 21.65 -0.46
N ILE A 170 -3.80 20.93 0.36
CA ILE A 170 -3.67 19.46 0.25
C ILE A 170 -5.04 18.81 0.44
N GLY A 171 -5.81 19.21 1.46
CA GLY A 171 -7.17 18.72 1.68
C GLY A 171 -8.10 18.94 0.47
N LYS A 172 -8.09 20.15 -0.10
CA LYS A 172 -8.89 20.48 -1.30
C LYS A 172 -8.48 19.67 -2.53
N LEU A 173 -7.18 19.48 -2.75
CA LEU A 173 -6.67 18.65 -3.85
C LEU A 173 -7.14 17.20 -3.72
N LEU A 174 -7.12 16.66 -2.50
CA LEU A 174 -7.57 15.31 -2.22
C LEU A 174 -9.08 15.13 -2.43
N VAL A 175 -9.90 16.13 -2.07
CA VAL A 175 -11.36 16.09 -2.29
C VAL A 175 -11.69 16.19 -3.78
N ALA A 176 -11.09 17.14 -4.51
CA ALA A 176 -11.36 17.35 -5.93
C ALA A 176 -11.03 16.12 -6.80
N GLN A 177 -9.95 15.40 -6.48
CA GLN A 177 -9.58 14.15 -7.18
C GLN A 177 -10.66 13.06 -7.02
N ASN A 178 -11.30 12.98 -5.85
CA ASN A 178 -12.37 12.01 -5.59
C ASN A 178 -13.67 12.39 -6.30
N GLU A 179 -14.02 13.68 -6.37
CA GLU A 179 -15.28 14.16 -6.96
C GLU A 179 -15.31 14.06 -8.49
N VAL A 180 -14.24 14.48 -9.18
CA VAL A 180 -14.13 14.43 -10.65
C VAL A 180 -14.32 13.01 -11.18
N HIS A 181 -13.99 12.00 -10.37
CA HIS A 181 -14.14 10.60 -10.75
C HIS A 181 -15.52 10.02 -10.45
N GLN A 182 -16.18 10.44 -9.36
CA GLN A 182 -17.56 10.06 -9.10
C GLN A 182 -18.51 10.60 -10.19
N GLN A 183 -18.27 11.82 -10.69
CA GLN A 183 -19.06 12.39 -11.77
C GLN A 183 -18.86 11.65 -13.10
N LYS A 184 -17.61 11.36 -13.50
CA LYS A 184 -17.34 10.60 -14.74
C LYS A 184 -17.91 9.17 -14.73
N GLY A 185 -17.96 8.51 -13.56
CA GLY A 185 -18.59 7.20 -13.43
C GLY A 185 -20.10 7.24 -13.69
N ARG A 186 -20.79 8.28 -13.20
CA ARG A 186 -22.22 8.47 -13.42
C ARG A 186 -22.56 8.83 -14.87
N GLU A 187 -21.75 9.67 -15.51
CA GLU A 187 -21.94 10.02 -16.93
C GLU A 187 -21.74 8.81 -17.86
N GLN A 188 -20.77 7.94 -17.57
CA GLN A 188 -20.54 6.72 -18.36
C GLN A 188 -21.63 5.67 -18.15
N GLN A 189 -22.16 5.53 -16.92
CA GLN A 189 -23.32 4.68 -16.67
C GLN A 189 -24.59 5.24 -17.34
N GLY A 190 -24.78 6.56 -17.36
CA GLY A 190 -25.89 7.20 -18.08
C GLY A 190 -25.83 6.93 -19.59
N ARG A 191 -24.64 7.04 -20.21
CA ARG A 191 -24.47 6.78 -21.66
C ARG A 191 -24.65 5.30 -22.04
N LYS A 192 -24.19 4.36 -21.21
CA LYS A 192 -24.42 2.92 -21.46
C LYS A 192 -25.90 2.55 -21.37
N LYS A 193 -26.64 3.15 -20.42
CA LYS A 193 -28.08 2.90 -20.28
C LYS A 193 -28.91 3.45 -21.45
N VAL A 194 -28.43 4.52 -22.10
CA VAL A 194 -29.06 5.06 -23.32
C VAL A 194 -28.72 4.20 -24.55
N ALA A 195 -27.51 3.65 -24.63
CA ALA A 195 -27.12 2.75 -25.73
C ALA A 195 -27.81 1.38 -25.66
N GLU A 196 -28.05 0.83 -24.45
CA GLU A 196 -28.80 -0.42 -24.27
C GLU A 196 -30.31 -0.29 -24.51
N LEU A 197 -30.85 0.93 -24.57
CA LEU A 197 -32.27 1.18 -24.90
C LEU A 197 -32.50 1.50 -26.38
N SER A 198 -31.44 1.59 -27.20
CA SER A 198 -31.55 1.96 -28.62
C SER A 198 -31.14 0.86 -29.60
N ASP A 199 -30.82 -0.35 -29.14
CA ASP A 199 -30.22 -1.39 -30.00
C ASP A 199 -31.05 -2.70 -29.99
N GLU A 200 -32.32 -2.56 -30.36
CA GLU A 200 -33.09 -3.64 -31.00
C GLU A 200 -33.05 -3.37 -32.51
N SER A 201 -31.98 -3.79 -33.20
CA SER A 201 -32.04 -4.45 -34.52
C SER A 201 -30.70 -4.44 -35.31
N PHE A 202 -30.33 -5.64 -35.75
CA PHE A 202 -29.45 -6.04 -36.87
C PHE A 202 -27.97 -6.41 -36.64
N PRO A 203 -27.48 -7.45 -37.37
CA PRO A 203 -26.18 -8.08 -37.12
C PRO A 203 -25.08 -7.69 -38.13
N SER A 204 -23.84 -7.99 -37.72
CA SER A 204 -22.69 -8.38 -38.56
C SER A 204 -22.03 -7.33 -39.47
N LYS A 205 -20.82 -6.91 -39.11
CA LYS A 205 -19.60 -7.01 -39.96
C LYS A 205 -18.34 -6.65 -39.17
N MET A 206 -17.44 -7.62 -39.11
CA MET A 206 -16.13 -7.54 -38.45
C MET A 206 -15.15 -6.79 -39.37
N HIS A 207 -14.72 -5.58 -38.98
CA HIS A 207 -13.65 -4.85 -39.66
C HIS A 207 -12.37 -4.91 -38.83
N TYR A 208 -11.34 -5.56 -39.40
CA TYR A 208 -9.97 -5.53 -38.88
C TYR A 208 -9.37 -4.12 -39.10
N TYR A 209 -8.89 -3.50 -38.01
CA TYR A 209 -8.09 -2.29 -38.10
C TYR A 209 -6.60 -2.64 -38.11
N ASN A 210 -5.90 -2.12 -39.13
CA ASN A 210 -4.46 -2.15 -39.32
C ASN A 210 -3.72 -1.55 -38.11
N HIS A 211 -2.85 -2.35 -37.50
CA HIS A 211 -1.85 -1.87 -36.54
C HIS A 211 -0.68 -1.25 -37.31
N LYS A 212 -0.41 0.04 -37.09
CA LYS A 212 0.90 0.63 -37.36
C LYS A 212 1.93 -0.02 -36.44
N GLU A 213 2.88 -0.73 -37.02
CA GLU A 213 4.06 -1.25 -36.33
C GLU A 213 4.99 -0.08 -35.98
N CYS A 214 5.34 0.04 -34.71
CA CYS A 214 6.47 0.86 -34.27
C CYS A 214 7.72 -0.02 -34.35
N ASP A 215 8.45 0.07 -35.45
CA ASP A 215 9.79 -0.49 -35.57
C ASP A 215 10.75 0.35 -34.73
N VAL A 216 11.32 -0.28 -33.70
CA VAL A 216 12.52 0.22 -33.00
C VAL A 216 13.59 -0.83 -33.20
N SER A 217 14.51 -0.52 -34.11
CA SER A 217 15.68 -1.33 -34.45
C SER A 217 16.62 -1.48 -33.24
N ASP A 218 16.80 -2.73 -32.82
CA ASP A 218 17.78 -3.19 -31.82
C ASP A 218 19.20 -3.06 -32.38
N GLN A 219 20.05 -2.23 -31.78
CA GLN A 219 21.50 -2.27 -31.98
C GLN A 219 22.13 -3.20 -30.93
N ARG A 220 22.39 -4.45 -31.32
CA ARG A 220 23.26 -5.38 -30.59
C ARG A 220 24.72 -5.12 -30.96
N SER A 221 25.53 -4.63 -30.02
CA SER A 221 26.98 -4.64 -30.13
C SER A 221 27.54 -5.98 -29.64
N HIS A 222 28.16 -6.72 -30.54
CA HIS A 222 28.93 -7.93 -30.28
C HIS A 222 30.12 -7.67 -29.34
N ARG A 223 30.30 -8.52 -28.32
CA ARG A 223 31.59 -8.72 -27.63
C ARG A 223 32.09 -10.14 -27.94
N PRO A 224 33.38 -10.33 -28.28
CA PRO A 224 33.93 -11.63 -28.59
C PRO A 224 34.26 -12.43 -27.33
N SER A 225 33.96 -13.74 -27.39
CA SER A 225 34.33 -14.77 -26.41
C SER A 225 35.83 -15.01 -26.40
N SER A 226 36.44 -14.99 -25.22
CA SER A 226 37.76 -15.57 -24.97
C SER A 226 37.61 -16.96 -24.36
N GLU A 227 38.17 -17.96 -25.04
CA GLU A 227 38.29 -19.35 -24.62
C GLU A 227 39.05 -19.50 -23.29
N MET A 228 38.48 -20.23 -22.33
CA MET A 228 39.24 -20.79 -21.20
C MET A 228 39.39 -22.30 -21.40
N LYS A 229 40.63 -22.74 -21.52
CA LYS A 229 41.04 -24.14 -21.63
C LYS A 229 40.94 -24.85 -20.28
N TYR A 230 40.46 -26.10 -20.34
CA TYR A 230 40.48 -27.08 -19.27
C TYR A 230 41.92 -27.45 -18.87
N GLY A 231 42.19 -27.47 -17.57
CA GLY A 231 43.36 -28.12 -16.96
C GLY A 231 42.90 -29.10 -15.88
N GLN A 232 43.12 -30.38 -16.13
CA GLN A 232 42.97 -31.45 -15.14
C GLN A 232 44.10 -31.41 -14.10
N GLY A 233 43.77 -31.64 -12.84
CA GLY A 233 44.74 -31.86 -11.77
C GLY A 233 44.11 -32.63 -10.60
N ARG A 234 44.36 -33.94 -10.56
CA ARG A 234 44.08 -34.85 -9.43
C ARG A 234 45.14 -34.69 -8.33
N GLN A 235 44.74 -35.06 -7.10
CA GLN A 235 45.51 -35.49 -5.89
C GLN A 235 45.04 -34.67 -4.67
N SER A 236 44.91 -35.16 -3.45
CA SER A 236 44.85 -36.48 -2.79
C SER A 236 44.52 -36.17 -1.32
N LEU A 237 43.94 -37.14 -0.60
CA LEU A 237 43.72 -37.09 0.86
C LEU A 237 44.97 -36.66 1.64
N GLN A 238 44.81 -35.87 2.71
CA GLN A 238 45.36 -36.22 4.02
C GLN A 238 44.70 -35.42 5.16
N LYS A 239 44.69 -36.09 6.31
CA LYS A 239 44.01 -35.84 7.57
C LYS A 239 45.07 -35.34 8.55
N SER A 240 44.85 -34.26 9.29
CA SER A 240 45.64 -33.96 10.49
C SER A 240 44.88 -33.05 11.46
N GLU A 241 44.67 -33.60 12.65
CA GLU A 241 44.38 -32.89 13.90
C GLU A 241 45.60 -32.04 14.32
N GLY A 242 45.38 -30.98 15.11
CA GLY A 242 46.49 -30.36 15.84
C GLY A 242 46.30 -28.90 16.25
N MET A 243 45.97 -28.71 17.54
CA MET A 243 46.57 -27.74 18.48
C MET A 243 46.61 -26.24 18.13
N MET A 244 45.84 -25.47 18.92
CA MET A 244 46.03 -24.04 19.16
C MET A 244 46.71 -23.83 20.52
N PRO A 245 47.78 -23.03 20.61
CA PRO A 245 48.26 -22.47 21.87
C PRO A 245 48.06 -20.94 21.89
N THR A 246 47.57 -20.38 23.00
CA THR A 246 47.98 -19.02 23.42
C THR A 246 47.87 -18.86 24.94
N ALA A 247 49.04 -18.62 25.53
CA ALA A 247 49.39 -18.00 26.81
C ALA A 247 48.42 -16.87 27.22
N SER A 248 47.93 -16.79 28.47
CA SER A 248 48.60 -16.38 29.72
C SER A 248 49.25 -14.98 29.67
N ASN A 249 48.60 -13.99 30.29
CA ASN A 249 49.31 -13.06 31.17
C ASN A 249 48.38 -12.48 32.25
N LYS A 250 48.96 -12.42 33.45
CA LYS A 250 48.38 -12.08 34.75
C LYS A 250 48.75 -10.64 35.13
N GLU A 251 47.85 -10.06 35.94
CA GLU A 251 48.08 -9.13 37.08
C GLU A 251 48.69 -7.75 36.74
N SER A 252 48.27 -6.63 37.33
CA SER A 252 47.98 -6.41 38.75
C SER A 252 47.13 -5.14 39.02
N SER A 253 46.44 -5.16 40.17
CA SER A 253 46.23 -4.09 41.19
C SER A 253 45.69 -2.71 40.78
N GLN A 254 44.88 -1.96 41.53
CA GLN A 254 44.21 -1.97 42.83
C GLN A 254 43.39 -0.65 42.81
N ASP A 255 42.15 -0.62 43.28
CA ASP A 255 41.72 0.34 44.32
C ASP A 255 40.22 0.32 44.59
N GLU A 256 39.92 0.72 45.82
CA GLU A 256 38.74 0.48 46.62
C GLU A 256 37.51 1.36 46.30
N THR A 257 36.47 1.14 47.13
CA THR A 257 35.18 1.82 47.32
C THR A 257 34.01 1.10 46.64
N GLY A 258 33.11 0.45 47.37
CA GLY A 258 32.40 0.92 48.55
C GLY A 258 31.01 1.40 48.10
N GLY A 259 30.05 0.47 47.96
CA GLY A 259 28.72 0.79 47.40
C GLY A 259 27.68 -0.28 47.66
N HIS A 260 27.06 -0.18 48.83
CA HIS A 260 25.99 -1.04 49.34
C HIS A 260 24.62 -0.56 48.80
N VAL A 261 23.94 -1.31 47.91
CA VAL A 261 22.50 -1.08 47.61
C VAL A 261 21.74 -2.38 47.31
N MET A 262 20.91 -2.77 48.28
CA MET A 262 19.58 -3.39 48.23
C MET A 262 19.19 -4.26 47.00
N ARG A 263 19.21 -5.59 47.20
CA ARG A 263 18.45 -6.57 46.39
C ARG A 263 16.97 -6.55 46.78
N HIS A 264 16.12 -5.95 45.95
CA HIS A 264 14.67 -6.10 46.06
C HIS A 264 14.24 -7.51 45.60
N LYS A 265 13.87 -8.33 46.56
CA LYS A 265 13.27 -9.66 46.39
C LYS A 265 11.79 -9.47 46.06
N GLN A 266 11.40 -9.55 44.79
CA GLN A 266 9.98 -9.56 44.38
C GLN A 266 9.33 -10.89 44.81
N GLN A 267 8.48 -10.81 45.82
CA GLN A 267 7.62 -11.91 46.25
C GLN A 267 6.46 -12.09 45.26
N ARG A 268 6.30 -13.33 44.79
CA ARG A 268 5.15 -13.78 44.00
C ARG A 268 3.91 -13.83 44.90
N GLY A 269 2.92 -12.98 44.62
CA GLY A 269 1.62 -13.00 45.27
C GLY A 269 0.70 -14.12 44.73
N PRO A 270 -0.20 -14.67 45.56
CA PRO A 270 -1.09 -15.76 45.18
C PRO A 270 -2.25 -15.30 44.28
N ARG A 271 -2.57 -16.16 43.30
CA ARG A 271 -3.69 -16.04 42.35
C ARG A 271 -5.04 -16.11 43.08
N SER A 272 -5.83 -15.05 43.01
CA SER A 272 -7.25 -15.07 43.35
C SER A 272 -8.10 -15.39 42.11
N ASN A 273 -8.55 -16.64 42.03
CA ASN A 273 -9.68 -17.04 41.19
C ASN A 273 -10.97 -16.61 41.89
N LYS A 274 -11.77 -15.73 41.26
CA LYS A 274 -13.23 -15.60 41.46
C LYS A 274 -13.76 -14.46 40.58
N HIS A 275 -14.40 -14.78 39.47
CA HIS A 275 -15.63 -14.08 39.10
C HIS A 275 -16.61 -14.98 38.35
N LYS A 276 -17.79 -15.05 38.95
CA LYS A 276 -18.98 -15.80 38.58
C LYS A 276 -19.51 -15.32 37.23
N LYS A 277 -19.85 -16.26 36.35
CA LYS A 277 -20.69 -16.01 35.17
C LYS A 277 -22.13 -15.81 35.65
N SER A 278 -22.65 -14.60 35.50
CA SER A 278 -24.08 -14.31 35.62
C SER A 278 -24.77 -14.61 34.29
N VAL A 279 -25.66 -15.59 34.30
CA VAL A 279 -26.55 -15.93 33.19
C VAL A 279 -27.70 -14.91 33.16
N PRO A 280 -28.03 -14.27 32.02
CA PRO A 280 -29.22 -13.43 31.92
C PRO A 280 -30.49 -14.31 31.79
N PRO A 281 -31.62 -13.91 32.41
CA PRO A 281 -32.86 -14.66 32.36
C PRO A 281 -33.54 -14.57 30.99
N LYS A 282 -34.08 -15.72 30.54
CA LYS A 282 -34.95 -15.87 29.37
C LYS A 282 -36.22 -15.04 29.56
N LYS A 283 -36.48 -14.07 28.67
CA LYS A 283 -37.80 -13.44 28.55
C LYS A 283 -38.79 -14.47 27.98
N GLN A 284 -39.79 -14.82 28.77
CA GLN A 284 -40.97 -15.55 28.30
C GLN A 284 -41.81 -14.63 27.40
N ALA A 285 -42.17 -15.15 26.23
CA ALA A 285 -43.12 -14.51 25.33
C ALA A 285 -44.54 -14.77 25.86
N SER A 286 -45.20 -13.72 26.35
CA SER A 286 -46.63 -13.73 26.60
C SER A 286 -47.38 -13.66 25.26
N ARG A 287 -47.93 -14.80 24.83
CA ARG A 287 -49.05 -14.85 23.88
C ARG A 287 -50.29 -14.28 24.57
N GLN A 288 -50.72 -13.08 24.18
CA GLN A 288 -52.12 -12.67 24.35
C GLN A 288 -52.85 -12.98 23.05
N GLY A 289 -53.87 -13.82 23.18
CA GLY A 289 -54.85 -14.06 22.14
C GLY A 289 -56.05 -13.13 22.28
N GLN A 290 -56.87 -13.21 21.23
CA GLN A 290 -58.31 -12.95 21.18
C GLN A 290 -58.78 -11.50 21.24
N GLY A 291 -59.30 -11.06 20.10
CA GLY A 291 -60.28 -10.00 19.96
C GLY A 291 -61.12 -10.24 18.70
N LYS A 292 -62.09 -11.15 18.80
CA LYS A 292 -63.23 -11.21 17.88
C LYS A 292 -64.09 -9.97 18.13
N VAL A 293 -64.50 -9.28 17.08
CA VAL A 293 -65.70 -8.42 17.11
C VAL A 293 -66.49 -8.71 15.83
N ASN A 294 -67.69 -9.25 16.02
CA ASN A 294 -68.80 -9.31 15.06
C ASN A 294 -69.17 -7.86 14.67
N VAL A 295 -69.53 -7.51 13.44
CA VAL A 295 -70.74 -7.88 12.66
C VAL A 295 -70.44 -7.50 11.21
#